data_AF-A0A2P1BNM1-F1
#
_entry.id   AF-A0A2P1BNM1-F1
#
_cell.length_a   1.000
_cell.length_b   1.000
_cell.length_c   1.000
_cell.angle_alpha   90.00
_cell.angle_beta   90.00
_cell.angle_gamma   90.00
#
_symmetry.space_group_name_H-M   'P 1'
#
loop_
_entity.id
_entity.type
_entity.pdbx_description
1 polymer ?
#
loop_
_entity_poly.entity_id
_entity_poly.type
_entity_poly.pdbx_seq_one_letter_code
_entity_poly.pdbx_strand_id
1 'polypeptide(L)' 'MHPLRCLRTADASYIEQLGLSFVALRLNVTPETVDAQHQQLLRYVLPASQNSLKVQLAEDAKRIKDNNVNSTFI' A
#
# COMPACT_ATOMS: atom_id res chain seq x y z
N MET A 1 -12.98 -1.22 36.87
CA MET A 1 -12.00 -1.14 35.77
C MET A 1 -12.17 -2.39 34.91
N HIS A 2 -12.72 -2.26 33.71
CA HIS A 2 -12.99 -3.40 32.81
C HIS A 2 -11.96 -3.41 31.65
N PRO A 3 -10.96 -4.30 31.67
CA PRO A 3 -9.83 -4.29 30.73
C PRO A 3 -10.18 -4.71 29.29
N LEU A 4 -11.44 -5.09 29.02
CA LEU A 4 -11.88 -5.62 27.73
C LEU A 4 -12.41 -4.56 26.74
N ARG A 5 -12.47 -3.28 27.13
CA ARG A 5 -12.97 -2.20 26.25
C ARG A 5 -11.92 -1.68 25.27
N CYS A 6 -10.64 -1.80 25.59
CA CYS A 6 -9.53 -1.21 24.83
C CYS A 6 -9.24 -1.91 23.49
N LEU A 7 -9.58 -3.20 23.33
CA LEU A 7 -9.36 -3.91 22.05
C LEU A 7 -10.50 -3.66 21.05
N ARG A 8 -11.70 -3.28 21.51
CA ARG A 8 -12.89 -3.05 20.65
C ARG A 8 -12.87 -1.69 19.96
N THR A 9 -11.98 -0.79 20.36
CA THR A 9 -11.85 0.56 19.82
C THR A 9 -10.38 0.85 19.59
N ALA A 10 -9.77 0.25 18.56
CA ALA A 10 -9.03 1.14 17.69
C ALA A 10 -10.07 2.22 17.30
N ASP A 11 -9.86 3.46 17.73
CA ASP A 11 -10.81 4.55 17.48
C ASP A 11 -11.18 4.51 15.99
N ALA A 12 -12.47 4.60 15.63
CA ALA A 12 -12.88 4.44 14.23
C ALA A 12 -12.03 5.35 13.32
N SER A 13 -11.72 6.56 13.80
CA SER A 13 -10.83 7.53 13.16
C SER A 13 -9.42 6.99 12.89
N TYR A 14 -8.85 6.17 13.79
CA TYR A 14 -7.54 5.54 13.60
C TYR A 14 -7.57 4.51 12.46
N ILE A 15 -8.62 3.67 12.40
CA ILE A 15 -8.76 2.69 11.32
C ILE A 15 -9.04 3.39 9.98
N GLU A 16 -9.83 4.46 9.99
CA GLU A 16 -10.03 5.29 8.79
C GLU A 16 -8.73 5.91 8.32
N GLN A 17 -7.93 6.49 9.22
CA GLN A 17 -6.64 7.09 8.87
C GLN A 17 -5.65 6.04 8.36
N LEU A 18 -5.67 4.82 8.93
CA LEU A 18 -4.87 3.70 8.41
C LEU A 18 -5.32 3.29 7.00
N GLY A 19 -6.63 3.24 6.76
CA GLY A 19 -7.20 2.98 5.43
C GLY A 19 -6.76 4.03 4.40
N LEU A 20 -6.87 5.31 4.73
CA LEU A 20 -6.38 6.41 3.88
C LEU A 20 -4.88 6.31 3.62
N SER A 21 -4.10 5.88 4.62
CA SER A 21 -2.67 5.65 4.46
C SER A 21 -2.37 4.54 3.45
N PHE A 22 -3.16 3.46 3.43
CA PHE A 22 -3.01 2.40 2.43
C PHE A 22 -3.37 2.87 1.02
N VAL A 23 -4.41 3.70 0.88
CA VAL A 23 -4.76 4.33 -0.40
C VAL A 23 -3.62 5.22 -0.89
N ALA A 24 -3.03 6.04 -0.01
CA ALA A 24 -1.88 6.87 -0.35
C ALA A 24 -0.69 6.05 -0.84
N LEU A 25 -0.35 4.93 -0.17
CA LEU A 25 0.74 4.04 -0.58
C LEU A 25 0.53 3.38 -1.95
N ARG A 26 -0.71 3.39 -2.44
CA ARG A 26 -1.07 2.79 -3.73
C ARG A 26 -1.22 3.81 -4.84
N LEU A 27 -1.74 5.00 -4.53
CA LEU A 27 -2.06 6.03 -5.53
C LEU A 27 -1.01 7.13 -5.64
N ASN A 28 -0.24 7.40 -4.58
CA ASN A 28 0.77 8.47 -4.56
C ASN A 28 2.16 7.92 -4.92
N VAL A 29 2.24 7.12 -5.98
CA VAL A 29 3.45 6.45 -6.43
C VAL A 29 4.05 7.10 -7.66
N THR A 30 5.36 7.14 -7.71
CA THR A 30 6.16 7.53 -8.88
C THR A 30 7.07 6.36 -9.26
N PRO A 31 7.69 6.34 -10.46
CA PRO A 31 8.62 5.30 -10.87
C PRO A 31 9.76 5.07 -9.87
N GLU A 32 10.22 6.12 -9.19
CA GLU A 32 11.29 6.08 -8.20
C GLU A 32 10.82 5.53 -6.85
N THR A 33 9.53 5.69 -6.53
CA THR A 33 8.99 5.39 -5.19
C THR A 33 8.10 4.16 -5.14
N VAL A 34 7.64 3.66 -6.29
CA VAL A 34 6.63 2.59 -6.39
C VAL A 34 7.04 1.29 -5.68
N ASP A 35 8.29 0.84 -5.79
CA ASP A 35 8.72 -0.40 -5.12
C ASP A 35 8.74 -0.24 -3.60
N ALA A 36 9.27 0.88 -3.10
CA ALA A 36 9.36 1.14 -1.67
C ALA A 36 7.98 1.23 -1.03
N GLN A 37 7.03 1.91 -1.70
CA GLN A 37 5.65 2.03 -1.22
C GLN A 37 4.91 0.69 -1.25
N HIS A 38 5.09 -0.12 -2.29
CA HIS A 38 4.54 -1.47 -2.37
C HIS A 38 5.11 -2.41 -1.29
N GLN A 39 6.42 -2.32 -1.02
CA GLN A 39 7.04 -3.06 0.08
C GLN A 39 6.47 -2.65 1.43
N GLN A 40 6.23 -1.35 1.65
CA GLN A 40 5.60 -0.88 2.88
C GLN A 40 4.18 -1.44 3.04
N LEU A 41 3.37 -1.43 1.99
CA LEU A 41 2.02 -2.01 2.01
C LEU A 41 2.03 -3.49 2.41
N LEU A 42 2.95 -4.27 1.85
CA LEU A 42 3.06 -5.71 2.12
C LEU A 42 3.33 -6.06 3.59
N ARG A 43 3.91 -5.15 4.38
CA ARG A 43 4.15 -5.35 5.82
C ARG A 43 2.86 -5.47 6.62
N TYR A 44 1.73 -4.97 6.10
CA TYR A 44 0.42 -5.01 6.73
C TYR A 44 -0.47 -6.16 6.22
N VAL A 45 0.02 -6.93 5.24
CA VAL A 45 -0.76 -7.97 4.56
C VAL A 45 -0.48 -9.32 5.20
N LEU A 46 -1.53 -10.10 5.43
CA LEU A 46 -1.44 -11.46 5.97
C LEU A 46 -0.49 -12.32 5.10
N PRO A 47 0.41 -13.12 5.70
CA PRO A 47 1.40 -13.91 4.95
C PRO A 47 0.80 -14.76 3.83
N ALA A 48 -0.37 -15.38 4.06
CA ALA A 48 -1.08 -16.20 3.09
C ALA A 48 -1.50 -15.42 1.82
N SER A 49 -1.71 -14.10 1.93
CA SER A 49 -2.13 -13.24 0.82
C SER A 49 -0.98 -12.44 0.20
N GLN A 50 0.22 -12.48 0.80
CA GLN A 50 1.35 -11.67 0.32
C GLN A 50 1.82 -12.11 -1.07
N ASN A 51 1.83 -13.41 -1.37
CA ASN A 51 2.41 -13.89 -2.61
C ASN A 51 1.57 -13.49 -3.83
N SER A 52 0.25 -13.64 -3.73
CA SER A 52 -0.67 -13.21 -4.78
C SER A 52 -0.63 -11.69 -4.98
N LEU A 53 -0.59 -10.92 -3.90
CA LEU A 53 -0.52 -9.46 -3.98
C LEU A 53 0.83 -8.98 -4.56
N LYS A 54 1.96 -9.61 -4.19
CA LYS A 54 3.29 -9.28 -4.75
C LYS A 54 3.32 -9.35 -6.26
N VAL A 55 2.69 -10.36 -6.86
CA VAL A 55 2.62 -10.50 -8.33
C VAL A 55 1.91 -9.29 -8.94
N GLN A 56 0.73 -8.94 -8.43
CA GLN A 56 -0.03 -7.79 -8.92
C GLN A 56 0.71 -6.46 -8.74
N LEU A 57 1.33 -6.26 -7.58
CA LEU A 57 2.13 -5.06 -7.28
C LEU A 57 3.36 -4.94 -8.18
N ALA A 58 3.97 -6.06 -8.58
CA ALA A 58 5.11 -6.08 -9.48
C ALA A 58 4.71 -5.74 -10.92
N GLU A 59 3.57 -6.26 -11.41
CA GLU A 59 3.04 -5.90 -12.73
C GLU A 59 2.67 -4.42 -12.81
N ASP A 60 2.04 -3.90 -11.76
CA ASP A 60 1.70 -2.50 -11.65
C ASP A 60 2.94 -1.59 -11.62
N ALA A 61 3.96 -1.95 -10.82
CA ALA A 61 5.20 -1.20 -10.75
C ALA A 61 5.93 -1.14 -12.10
N LYS A 62 5.91 -2.24 -12.89
CA LYS A 62 6.44 -2.24 -14.27
C LYS A 62 5.71 -1.20 -15.12
N ARG A 63 4.37 -1.24 -15.14
CA ARG A 63 3.56 -0.30 -15.92
C ARG A 63 3.85 1.15 -15.55
N ILE A 64 3.94 1.48 -14.26
CA ILE A 64 4.23 2.84 -13.79
C ILE A 64 5.60 3.32 -14.27
N LYS A 65 6.62 2.46 -14.20
CA LYS A 65 7.97 2.77 -14.69
C LYS A 65 8.02 2.92 -16.21
N ASP A 66 7.37 2.01 -16.94
CA ASP A 66 7.34 2.01 -18.40
C ASP A 66 6.60 3.24 -18.95
N ASN A 67 5.55 3.71 -18.27
CA ASN A 67 4.84 4.94 -18.66
C ASN A 67 5.70 6.21 -18.50
N ASN A 68 6.63 6.27 -17.53
CA ASN A 68 7.59 7.38 -17.45
C ASN A 68 8.57 7.36 -18.62
N VAL A 69 9.04 6.17 -19.03
CA VAL A 69 9.89 6.02 -20.23
C VAL A 69 9.18 6.53 -21.48
N ASN A 70 7.86 6.30 -21.60
CA ASN A 70 7.05 6.80 -22.73
C ASN A 70 6.63 8.27 -22.62
N SER A 71 6.68 8.88 -21.43
CA SER A 71 6.42 10.32 -21.22
C SER A 71 7.65 11.20 -21.40
N THR A 72 8.82 10.63 -21.67
CA THR A 72 9.99 11.39 -22.13
C THR A 72 9.76 11.77 -23.59
N PHE A 73 9.25 12.98 -23.79
CA PHE A 73 8.91 13.59 -25.08
C PHE A 73 10.12 13.60 -26.02
N ILE A 74 9.92 13.09 -27.25
CA ILE A 74 10.67 13.49 -28.46
C ILE A 74 10.00 14.71 -29.07
#